data_AF-A0A6I1DWP0-F1
#
_entry.id   AF-A0A6I1DWP0-F1
#
_cell.length_a   1.000
_cell.length_b   1.000
_cell.length_c   1.000
_cell.angle_alpha   90.00
_cell.angle_beta   90.00
_cell.angle_gamma   90.00
#
_symmetry.space_group_name_H-M   'P 1'
#
loop_
_entity.id
_entity.type
_entity.pdbx_description
1 polymer ?
#
loop_
_entity_poly.entity_id
_entity_poly.type
_entity_poly.pdbx_seq_one_letter_code
_entity_poly.pdbx_strand_id
1 'polypeptide(L)'
;MGKQIYTYRFPKGEFDALNECCIEYPKIKDFWDNENKNSYPFAEYTSDLIDQLNSIVKNNDKKLAAIKGTGIIGQLSNFHFTKELELYQILNWCPNDERMLMLLRYMDRLTDEEYWKQLKESYTTQDYVSIPYEELEYMFLAERSFKENIMDKDEKKLLDSLPELVTVYRAMSIEEAKSGKYRLSWTLDMKVAEKFEERNKMNYDSQMTITKLEIPKKDIIAVFLDRSEQEVIYIQ
;
A
#
# COMPACT_ATOMS: atom_id res chain seq x y z
N MET A 1 -0.72 24.49 18.30
CA MET A 1 0.30 23.79 19.10
C MET A 1 -0.44 22.94 20.14
N GLY A 2 -0.75 21.70 19.79
CA GLY A 2 -1.29 20.75 20.76
C GLY A 2 -0.32 20.60 21.93
N LYS A 3 -0.84 20.49 23.16
CA LYS A 3 0.00 20.14 24.32
C LYS A 3 0.62 18.77 24.03
N GLN A 4 1.94 18.67 24.05
CA GLN A 4 2.65 17.40 23.99
C GLN A 4 2.22 16.55 25.20
N ILE A 5 1.44 15.49 24.96
CA ILE A 5 0.81 14.68 26.02
C ILE A 5 1.78 13.60 26.53
N TYR A 6 2.61 13.05 25.64
CA TYR A 6 3.69 12.12 25.95
C TYR A 6 5.02 12.68 25.41
N THR A 7 6.10 12.59 26.20
CA THR A 7 7.41 13.12 25.79
C THR A 7 8.45 12.00 25.77
N TYR A 8 8.82 11.58 24.56
CA TYR A 8 10.02 10.78 24.32
C TYR A 8 11.21 11.71 24.03
N ARG A 9 12.37 11.44 24.62
CA ARG A 9 13.62 12.14 24.30
C ARG A 9 14.68 11.11 24.01
N PHE A 10 15.33 11.23 22.85
CA PHE A 10 16.46 10.39 22.52
C PHE A 10 17.52 10.43 23.63
N PRO A 11 18.06 9.27 24.04
CA PRO A 11 19.03 9.19 25.11
C PRO A 11 20.32 9.95 24.73
N LYS A 12 20.98 10.53 25.74
CA LYS A 12 22.32 11.12 25.59
C LYS A 12 23.36 10.07 26.01
N GLY A 13 24.25 9.68 25.11
CA GLY A 13 25.34 8.72 25.38
C GLY A 13 25.36 7.54 24.40
N GLU A 14 25.97 6.42 24.81
CA GLU A 14 25.92 5.18 24.03
C GLU A 14 24.47 4.72 23.84
N PHE A 15 24.11 4.46 22.58
CA PHE A 15 22.76 4.12 22.20
C PHE A 15 22.58 2.60 22.11
N ASP A 16 21.69 2.06 22.94
CA ASP A 16 21.19 0.69 22.85
C ASP A 16 19.68 0.73 22.60
N ALA A 17 19.28 0.40 21.38
CA ALA A 17 17.89 0.42 20.94
C ALA A 17 16.99 -0.52 21.77
N LEU A 18 17.51 -1.68 22.19
CA LEU A 18 16.73 -2.62 22.99
C LEU A 18 16.52 -2.09 24.41
N ASN A 19 17.59 -1.55 25.01
CA ASN A 19 17.48 -0.90 26.31
C ASN A 19 16.45 0.24 26.29
N GLU A 20 16.45 1.05 25.23
CA GLU A 20 15.45 2.11 25.04
C GLU A 20 14.03 1.56 24.95
N CYS A 21 13.81 0.50 24.18
CA CYS A 21 12.50 -0.16 24.09
C CYS A 21 12.03 -0.68 25.45
N CYS A 22 12.92 -1.30 26.23
CA CYS A 22 12.61 -1.80 27.58
C CYS A 22 12.25 -0.68 28.56
N ILE A 23 12.87 0.50 28.42
CA ILE A 23 12.60 1.67 29.26
C ILE A 23 11.28 2.34 28.89
N GLU A 24 11.00 2.51 27.59
CA GLU A 24 9.85 3.28 27.12
C GLU A 24 8.56 2.47 27.05
N TYR A 25 8.63 1.17 26.72
CA TYR A 25 7.44 0.34 26.56
C TYR A 25 6.47 0.38 27.77
N PRO A 26 6.92 0.22 29.03
CA PRO A 26 6.00 0.26 30.17
C PRO A 26 5.27 1.61 30.31
N LYS A 27 5.96 2.72 30.01
CA LYS A 27 5.40 4.08 30.07
C LYS A 27 4.37 4.29 28.97
N ILE A 28 4.70 3.86 27.75
CA ILE A 28 3.82 3.91 26.58
C ILE A 28 2.56 3.08 26.84
N LYS A 29 2.71 1.87 27.38
CA LYS A 29 1.59 0.96 27.66
C LYS A 29 0.66 1.54 28.72
N ASP A 30 1.22 2.02 29.83
CA ASP A 30 0.46 2.65 30.91
C ASP A 30 -0.28 3.90 30.41
N PHE A 31 0.41 4.77 29.66
CA PHE A 31 -0.23 5.93 29.02
C PHE A 31 -1.40 5.49 28.16
N TRP A 32 -1.19 4.56 27.23
CA TRP A 32 -2.23 4.12 26.32
C TRP A 32 -3.41 3.53 27.09
N ASP A 33 -3.19 2.60 28.03
CA ASP A 33 -4.27 1.90 28.77
C ASP A 33 -5.23 2.83 29.51
N ASN A 34 -4.76 4.01 29.92
CA ASN A 34 -5.57 5.01 30.62
C ASN A 34 -6.30 5.99 29.69
N GLU A 35 -6.09 5.91 28.37
CA GLU A 35 -6.71 6.80 27.38
C GLU A 35 -8.05 6.28 26.83
N ASN A 36 -8.94 7.23 26.49
CA ASN A 36 -10.15 6.93 25.73
C ASN A 36 -9.80 6.74 24.25
N LYS A 37 -9.76 5.49 23.80
CA LYS A 37 -9.38 5.08 22.44
C LYS A 37 -10.19 5.75 21.33
N ASN A 38 -11.47 6.01 21.59
CA ASN A 38 -12.36 6.66 20.61
C ASN A 38 -11.95 8.10 20.32
N SER A 39 -11.07 8.70 21.12
CA SER A 39 -10.54 10.05 20.90
C SER A 39 -9.26 10.10 20.08
N TYR A 40 -8.76 8.96 19.60
CA TYR A 40 -7.51 8.84 18.86
C TYR A 40 -7.77 8.35 17.42
N PRO A 41 -7.23 9.06 16.41
CA PRO A 41 -7.20 8.54 15.05
C PRO A 41 -6.46 7.20 15.01
N PHE A 42 -7.02 6.24 14.28
CA PHE A 42 -6.39 4.92 14.03
C PHE A 42 -5.95 4.22 15.33
N ALA A 43 -6.80 4.23 16.37
CA ALA A 43 -6.51 3.64 17.66
C ALA A 43 -6.16 2.13 17.60
N GLU A 44 -6.74 1.39 16.66
CA GLU A 44 -6.37 -0.01 16.44
C GLU A 44 -4.92 -0.15 15.96
N TYR A 45 -4.52 0.60 14.92
CA TYR A 45 -3.12 0.64 14.46
C TYR A 45 -2.14 1.07 15.57
N THR A 46 -2.55 2.04 16.40
CA THR A 46 -1.79 2.44 17.59
C THR A 46 -1.58 1.27 18.55
N SER A 47 -2.61 0.46 18.75
CA SER A 47 -2.52 -0.73 19.61
C SER A 47 -1.63 -1.81 18.98
N ASP A 48 -1.74 -2.04 17.67
CA ASP A 48 -0.90 -2.97 16.92
C ASP A 48 0.60 -2.62 17.07
N LEU A 49 0.96 -1.33 17.00
CA LEU A 49 2.33 -0.86 17.21
C LEU A 49 2.83 -1.10 18.64
N ILE A 50 1.98 -0.90 19.64
CA ILE A 50 2.32 -1.14 21.04
C ILE A 50 2.52 -2.64 21.30
N ASP A 51 1.71 -3.49 20.68
CA ASP A 51 1.86 -4.95 20.76
C ASP A 51 3.14 -5.44 20.06
N GLN A 52 3.50 -4.83 18.93
CA GLN A 52 4.80 -5.07 18.29
C GLN A 52 5.96 -4.68 19.21
N LEU A 53 5.89 -3.52 19.85
CA LEU A 53 6.90 -3.07 20.81
C LEU A 53 7.00 -4.03 22.02
N ASN A 54 5.87 -4.49 22.55
CA ASN A 54 5.81 -5.51 23.59
C ASN A 54 6.51 -6.81 23.17
N SER A 55 6.27 -7.28 21.94
CA SER A 55 6.92 -8.48 21.39
C SER A 55 8.44 -8.33 21.35
N ILE A 56 8.95 -7.17 20.89
CA ILE A 56 10.39 -6.87 20.86
C ILE A 56 11.00 -6.96 22.26
N VAL A 57 10.37 -6.30 23.25
CA VAL A 57 10.83 -6.27 24.64
C VAL A 57 10.77 -7.65 25.27
N LYS A 58 9.64 -8.36 25.14
CA LYS A 58 9.42 -9.68 25.72
C LYS A 58 10.40 -10.73 25.17
N ASN A 59 10.72 -10.65 23.88
CA ASN A 59 11.62 -11.60 23.22
C ASN A 59 13.10 -11.17 23.30
N ASN A 60 13.41 -10.01 23.89
CA ASN A 60 14.76 -9.47 23.97
C ASN A 60 15.43 -9.32 22.59
N ASP A 61 14.64 -8.96 21.57
CA ASP A 61 15.06 -8.95 20.16
C ASP A 61 15.84 -7.68 19.82
N LYS A 62 17.16 -7.74 19.98
CA LYS A 62 18.08 -6.63 19.67
C LYS A 62 18.00 -6.17 18.22
N LYS A 63 17.75 -7.08 17.27
CA LYS A 63 17.74 -6.76 15.85
C LYS A 63 16.47 -5.98 15.51
N LEU A 64 15.30 -6.46 15.93
CA LEU A 64 14.04 -5.75 15.72
C LEU A 64 13.99 -4.44 16.50
N ALA A 65 14.56 -4.37 17.71
CA ALA A 65 14.68 -3.11 18.44
C ALA A 65 15.45 -2.06 17.63
N ALA A 66 16.57 -2.44 17.03
CA ALA A 66 17.40 -1.54 16.21
C ALA A 66 16.72 -1.12 14.89
N ILE A 67 15.99 -2.03 14.24
CA ILE A 67 15.37 -1.76 12.93
C ILE A 67 14.02 -1.05 13.05
N LYS A 68 13.20 -1.41 14.05
CA LYS A 68 11.81 -0.95 14.18
C LYS A 68 11.51 -0.28 15.52
N GLY A 69 12.02 -0.81 16.63
CA GLY A 69 11.58 -0.44 17.98
C GLY A 69 11.63 1.06 18.26
N THR A 70 12.76 1.71 17.97
CA THR A 70 12.89 3.17 18.17
C THR A 70 12.05 4.01 17.21
N GLY A 71 11.82 3.51 15.99
CA GLY A 71 10.88 4.10 15.04
C GLY A 71 9.45 4.09 15.56
N ILE A 72 9.01 2.96 16.14
CA ILE A 72 7.68 2.82 16.78
C ILE A 72 7.52 3.84 17.91
N ILE A 73 8.50 3.94 18.82
CA ILE A 73 8.46 4.91 19.93
C ILE A 73 8.35 6.36 19.40
N GLY A 74 9.12 6.68 18.35
CA GLY A 74 9.06 7.98 17.70
C GLY A 74 7.71 8.27 17.05
N GLN A 75 7.10 7.29 16.38
CA GLN A 75 5.76 7.44 15.79
C GLN A 75 4.70 7.68 16.86
N LEU A 76 4.67 6.83 17.89
CA LEU A 76 3.70 6.91 18.97
C LEU A 76 3.75 8.26 19.67
N SER A 77 4.94 8.72 20.04
CA SER A 77 5.13 9.96 20.79
C SER A 77 4.86 11.23 19.96
N ASN A 78 5.24 11.26 18.68
CA ASN A 78 5.17 12.48 17.87
C ASN A 78 3.86 12.64 17.10
N PHE A 79 3.14 11.56 16.82
CA PHE A 79 1.95 11.59 15.95
C PHE A 79 0.71 10.95 16.56
N HIS A 80 0.84 9.73 17.09
CA HIS A 80 -0.32 9.03 17.63
C HIS A 80 -0.83 9.73 18.90
N PHE A 81 0.06 9.99 19.85
CA PHE A 81 -0.32 10.57 21.14
C PHE A 81 -0.63 12.07 21.08
N THR A 82 -0.28 12.74 19.98
CA THR A 82 -0.68 14.13 19.71
C THR A 82 -2.07 14.24 19.08
N LYS A 83 -2.68 13.11 18.65
CA LYS A 83 -3.96 13.05 17.93
C LYS A 83 -3.93 13.71 16.55
N GLU A 84 -2.73 13.91 16.00
CA GLU A 84 -2.50 14.53 14.70
C GLU A 84 -2.08 13.48 13.65
N LEU A 85 -2.37 12.20 13.90
CA LEU A 85 -2.05 11.11 12.99
C LEU A 85 -3.01 11.08 11.80
N GLU A 86 -2.44 11.14 10.60
CA GLU A 86 -3.15 11.08 9.32
C GLU A 86 -2.83 9.77 8.57
N LEU A 87 -3.77 9.31 7.71
CA LEU A 87 -3.60 8.03 7.01
C LEU A 87 -2.37 8.01 6.10
N TYR A 88 -2.05 9.12 5.43
CA TYR A 88 -0.87 9.17 4.55
C TYR A 88 0.43 8.89 5.31
N GLN A 89 0.50 9.21 6.61
CA GLN A 89 1.68 8.93 7.44
C GLN A 89 1.80 7.43 7.71
N ILE A 90 0.68 6.79 8.03
CA ILE A 90 0.59 5.33 8.20
C ILE A 90 1.03 4.62 6.91
N LEU A 91 0.51 5.05 5.75
CA LEU A 91 0.86 4.47 4.45
C LEU A 91 2.35 4.66 4.13
N ASN A 92 2.95 5.79 4.50
CA ASN A 92 4.38 6.06 4.29
C ASN A 92 5.33 5.30 5.23
N TRP A 93 4.87 4.91 6.42
CA TRP A 93 5.69 4.13 7.36
C TRP A 93 5.51 2.63 7.22
N CYS A 94 4.40 2.18 6.64
CA CYS A 94 4.19 0.77 6.40
C CYS A 94 5.08 0.28 5.24
N PRO A 95 5.58 -0.96 5.32
CA PRO A 95 6.29 -1.59 4.21
C PRO A 95 5.46 -1.58 2.91
N ASN A 96 6.13 -1.50 1.76
CA ASN A 96 5.46 -1.50 0.45
C ASN A 96 4.58 -2.74 0.25
N ASP A 97 4.96 -3.88 0.83
CA ASP A 97 4.18 -5.12 0.80
C ASP A 97 2.97 -5.15 1.77
N GLU A 98 2.74 -4.08 2.53
CA GLU A 98 1.55 -3.92 3.37
C GLU A 98 0.68 -2.73 2.94
N ARG A 99 1.19 -1.84 2.07
CA ARG A 99 0.51 -0.59 1.69
C ARG A 99 -0.92 -0.79 1.19
N MET A 100 -1.14 -1.73 0.28
CA MET A 100 -2.48 -2.01 -0.24
C MET A 100 -3.44 -2.55 0.82
N LEU A 101 -2.95 -3.40 1.74
CA LEU A 101 -3.76 -3.91 2.86
C LEU A 101 -4.11 -2.79 3.83
N MET A 102 -3.16 -1.90 4.12
CA MET A 102 -3.37 -0.74 4.98
C MET A 102 -4.34 0.26 4.37
N LEU A 103 -4.26 0.49 3.05
CA LEU A 103 -5.23 1.30 2.33
C LEU A 103 -6.62 0.65 2.41
N LEU A 104 -6.75 -0.63 2.09
CA LEU A 104 -8.02 -1.36 2.17
C LEU A 104 -8.67 -1.24 3.56
N ARG A 105 -7.88 -1.33 4.63
CA ARG A 105 -8.36 -1.22 6.02
C ARG A 105 -8.91 0.18 6.37
N TYR A 106 -8.41 1.24 5.74
CA TYR A 106 -8.66 2.62 6.18
C TYR A 106 -9.20 3.57 5.10
N MET A 107 -9.43 3.08 3.88
CA MET A 107 -9.86 3.89 2.73
C MET A 107 -11.16 4.67 2.97
N ASP A 108 -12.05 4.20 3.85
CA ASP A 108 -13.30 4.90 4.20
C ASP A 108 -13.08 6.20 4.98
N ARG A 109 -11.86 6.46 5.45
CA ARG A 109 -11.47 7.71 6.11
C ARG A 109 -10.92 8.76 5.16
N LEU A 110 -10.66 8.38 3.90
CA LEU A 110 -10.15 9.29 2.88
C LEU A 110 -11.29 10.05 2.23
N THR A 111 -11.04 11.32 1.92
CA THR A 111 -11.85 12.03 0.93
C THR A 111 -11.75 11.33 -0.44
N ASP A 112 -12.72 11.57 -1.31
CA ASP A 112 -12.73 10.97 -2.66
C ASP A 112 -11.47 11.29 -3.46
N GLU A 113 -10.93 12.51 -3.35
CA GLU A 113 -9.68 12.89 -4.03
C GLU A 113 -8.46 12.17 -3.45
N GLU A 114 -8.34 12.10 -2.12
CA GLU A 114 -7.24 11.38 -1.47
C GLU A 114 -7.30 9.89 -1.76
N TYR A 115 -8.49 9.32 -1.81
CA TYR A 115 -8.71 7.91 -2.13
C TYR A 115 -8.03 7.51 -3.44
N TRP A 116 -8.32 8.22 -4.54
CA TRP A 116 -7.77 7.89 -5.84
C TRP A 116 -6.25 8.06 -5.89
N LYS A 117 -5.74 9.12 -5.26
CA LYS A 117 -4.30 9.35 -5.16
C LYS A 117 -3.59 8.23 -4.39
N GLN A 118 -4.14 7.85 -3.23
CA GLN A 118 -3.56 6.79 -2.39
C GLN A 118 -3.71 5.40 -3.03
N LEU A 119 -4.78 5.14 -3.79
CA LEU A 119 -4.95 3.91 -4.56
C LEU A 119 -3.87 3.79 -5.63
N LYS A 120 -3.66 4.83 -6.46
CA LYS A 120 -2.55 4.84 -7.44
C LYS A 120 -1.23 4.58 -6.74
N GLU A 121 -0.91 5.42 -5.75
CA GLU A 121 0.39 5.38 -5.09
C GLU A 121 0.65 4.02 -4.43
N SER A 122 -0.32 3.46 -3.71
CA SER A 122 -0.18 2.15 -3.06
C SER A 122 -0.10 1.01 -4.08
N TYR A 123 -0.86 1.07 -5.17
CA TYR A 123 -0.87 0.02 -6.18
C TYR A 123 0.42 -0.03 -7.00
N THR A 124 0.98 1.13 -7.39
CA THR A 124 2.19 1.19 -8.24
C THR A 124 3.48 1.04 -7.45
N THR A 125 3.46 1.28 -6.13
CA THR A 125 4.64 1.12 -5.25
C THR A 125 4.68 -0.21 -4.52
N GLN A 126 3.61 -1.02 -4.55
CA GLN A 126 3.59 -2.29 -3.83
C GLN A 126 4.71 -3.23 -4.31
N ASP A 127 5.35 -3.89 -3.34
CA ASP A 127 6.12 -5.09 -3.61
C ASP A 127 5.16 -6.27 -3.80
N TYR A 128 5.66 -7.47 -4.09
CA TYR A 128 4.82 -8.63 -4.43
C TYR A 128 3.85 -9.00 -3.27
N VAL A 129 2.61 -8.48 -3.31
CA VAL A 129 1.54 -8.74 -2.34
C VAL A 129 0.37 -9.39 -3.04
N SER A 130 -0.13 -10.47 -2.44
CA SER A 130 -1.35 -11.11 -2.88
C SER A 130 -2.56 -10.45 -2.22
N ILE A 131 -3.01 -9.31 -2.76
CA ILE A 131 -4.36 -8.81 -2.49
C ILE A 131 -5.37 -9.70 -3.26
N PRO A 132 -6.46 -10.19 -2.64
CA PRO A 132 -7.50 -10.91 -3.36
C PRO A 132 -8.02 -10.08 -4.53
N TYR A 133 -8.33 -10.73 -5.65
CA TYR A 133 -8.76 -10.03 -6.86
C TYR A 133 -10.04 -9.21 -6.63
N GLU A 134 -10.96 -9.75 -5.85
CA GLU A 134 -12.24 -9.13 -5.50
C GLU A 134 -12.05 -7.82 -4.73
N GLU A 135 -11.01 -7.73 -3.89
CA GLU A 135 -10.69 -6.50 -3.16
C GLU A 135 -10.09 -5.45 -4.09
N LEU A 136 -9.23 -5.85 -5.03
CA LEU A 136 -8.71 -4.93 -6.06
C LEU A 136 -9.83 -4.42 -6.96
N GLU A 137 -10.72 -5.31 -7.39
CA GLU A 137 -11.90 -4.97 -8.20
C GLU A 137 -12.80 -3.98 -7.45
N TYR A 138 -13.11 -4.26 -6.18
CA TYR A 138 -13.86 -3.35 -5.32
C TYR A 138 -13.21 -1.95 -5.26
N MET A 139 -11.89 -1.88 -5.10
CA MET A 139 -11.18 -0.60 -5.01
C MET A 139 -11.19 0.17 -6.33
N PHE A 140 -10.89 -0.48 -7.46
CA PHE A 140 -10.84 0.19 -8.77
C PHE A 140 -12.24 0.56 -9.33
N LEU A 141 -13.28 -0.14 -8.89
CA LEU A 141 -14.67 0.12 -9.28
C LEU A 141 -15.43 1.00 -8.27
N ALA A 142 -14.79 1.50 -7.22
CA ALA A 142 -15.44 2.32 -6.20
C ALA A 142 -16.20 3.52 -6.80
N GLU A 143 -17.45 3.71 -6.38
CA GLU A 143 -18.31 4.83 -6.79
C GLU A 143 -17.98 6.10 -5.99
N ARG A 144 -16.78 6.65 -6.22
CA ARG A 144 -16.30 7.89 -5.61
C ARG A 144 -16.15 9.00 -6.65
N SER A 145 -16.35 10.25 -6.23
CA SER A 145 -16.15 11.42 -7.07
C SER A 145 -14.68 11.56 -7.50
N PHE A 146 -14.41 12.36 -8.53
CA PHE A 146 -13.04 12.69 -8.96
C PHE A 146 -12.19 11.47 -9.37
N LYS A 147 -12.81 10.43 -9.95
CA LYS A 147 -12.12 9.21 -10.40
C LYS A 147 -10.95 9.48 -11.33
N GLU A 148 -11.04 10.54 -12.12
CA GLU A 148 -9.95 11.02 -12.96
C GLU A 148 -8.65 11.30 -12.18
N ASN A 149 -8.70 11.56 -10.87
CA ASN A 149 -7.50 11.82 -10.06
C ASN A 149 -6.64 10.59 -9.79
N ILE A 150 -7.09 9.39 -10.19
CA ILE A 150 -6.25 8.19 -10.17
C ILE A 150 -5.10 8.28 -11.19
N MET A 151 -5.23 9.13 -12.22
CA MET A 151 -4.21 9.34 -13.23
C MET A 151 -3.60 10.75 -13.13
N ASP A 152 -2.30 10.84 -13.40
CA ASP A 152 -1.63 12.13 -13.58
C ASP A 152 -1.89 12.73 -14.97
N LYS A 153 -1.27 13.88 -15.23
CA LYS A 153 -1.50 14.63 -16.48
C LYS A 153 -1.00 13.89 -17.72
N ASP A 154 0.08 13.13 -17.63
CA ASP A 154 0.68 12.47 -18.78
C ASP A 154 -0.02 11.13 -19.06
N GLU A 155 -0.46 10.43 -18.02
CA GLU A 155 -1.33 9.26 -18.11
C GLU A 155 -2.69 9.59 -18.75
N LYS A 156 -3.31 10.71 -18.35
CA LYS A 156 -4.54 11.22 -18.97
C LYS A 156 -4.34 11.52 -20.45
N LYS A 157 -3.26 12.21 -20.82
CA LYS A 157 -2.94 12.50 -22.22
C LYS A 157 -2.75 11.22 -23.03
N LEU A 158 -2.10 10.20 -22.45
CA LEU A 158 -1.94 8.93 -23.12
C LEU A 158 -3.30 8.29 -23.36
N LEU A 159 -4.14 8.17 -22.33
CA LEU A 159 -5.49 7.62 -22.45
C LEU A 159 -6.32 8.37 -23.52
N ASP A 160 -6.32 9.70 -23.49
CA ASP A 160 -7.03 10.54 -24.46
C ASP A 160 -6.56 10.33 -25.91
N SER A 161 -5.27 10.03 -26.09
CA SER A 161 -4.67 9.78 -27.41
C SER A 161 -4.96 8.39 -27.98
N LEU A 162 -5.47 7.46 -27.16
CA LEU A 162 -5.76 6.10 -27.60
C LEU A 162 -6.95 6.07 -28.59
N PRO A 163 -6.93 5.13 -29.56
CA PRO A 163 -8.07 4.87 -30.44
C PRO A 163 -9.29 4.37 -29.65
N GLU A 164 -10.49 4.46 -30.23
CA GLU A 164 -11.72 3.99 -29.58
C GLU A 164 -11.71 2.48 -29.25
N LEU A 165 -10.98 1.69 -30.05
CA LEU A 165 -10.72 0.27 -29.79
C LEU A 165 -9.23 0.09 -29.54
N VAL A 166 -8.87 -0.27 -28.31
CA VAL A 166 -7.50 -0.35 -27.81
C VAL A 166 -7.07 -1.80 -27.76
N THR A 167 -5.91 -2.12 -28.32
CA THR A 167 -5.28 -3.43 -28.14
C THR A 167 -4.49 -3.44 -26.85
N VAL A 168 -4.71 -4.45 -26.01
CA VAL A 168 -3.97 -4.69 -24.77
C VAL A 168 -3.40 -6.11 -24.72
N TYR A 169 -2.29 -6.27 -24.01
CA TYR A 169 -1.56 -7.53 -23.87
C TYR A 169 -1.33 -7.88 -22.41
N ARG A 170 -1.31 -9.18 -22.09
CA ARG A 170 -0.98 -9.67 -20.75
C ARG A 170 -0.30 -11.02 -20.83
N ALA A 171 0.84 -11.15 -20.15
CA ALA A 171 1.46 -12.44 -19.91
C ALA A 171 0.83 -13.11 -18.69
N MET A 172 0.38 -14.34 -18.86
CA MET A 172 -0.37 -15.10 -17.85
C MET A 172 -0.12 -16.60 -17.98
N SER A 173 -0.55 -17.39 -17.02
CA SER A 173 -0.51 -18.85 -17.16
C SER A 173 -1.51 -19.32 -18.21
N ILE A 174 -1.25 -20.47 -18.83
CA ILE A 174 -2.22 -21.11 -19.74
C ILE A 174 -3.55 -21.42 -19.02
N GLU A 175 -3.50 -21.69 -17.71
CA GLU A 175 -4.71 -21.91 -16.90
C GLU A 175 -5.55 -20.64 -16.76
N GLU A 176 -4.93 -19.50 -16.44
CA GLU A 176 -5.61 -18.18 -16.41
C GLU A 176 -6.21 -17.88 -17.80
N ALA A 177 -5.43 -18.09 -18.87
CA ALA A 177 -5.88 -17.89 -20.24
C ALA A 177 -7.14 -18.72 -20.60
N LYS A 178 -7.17 -20.00 -20.19
CA LYS A 178 -8.30 -20.92 -20.43
C LYS A 178 -9.51 -20.63 -19.56
N SER A 179 -9.31 -20.09 -18.36
CA SER A 179 -10.39 -19.80 -17.43
C SER A 179 -11.33 -18.69 -17.91
N GLY A 180 -10.82 -17.78 -18.76
CA GLY A 180 -11.53 -16.56 -19.17
C GLY A 180 -11.72 -15.54 -18.05
N LYS A 181 -11.08 -15.75 -16.88
CA LYS A 181 -11.10 -14.85 -15.74
C LYS A 181 -9.72 -14.22 -15.59
N TYR A 182 -9.54 -13.06 -16.20
CA TYR A 182 -8.24 -12.38 -16.23
C TYR A 182 -8.07 -11.46 -15.03
N ARG A 183 -6.83 -11.29 -14.57
CA ARG A 183 -6.53 -10.19 -13.64
C ARG A 183 -6.54 -8.84 -14.38
N LEU A 184 -6.66 -7.77 -13.61
CA LEU A 184 -6.92 -6.41 -14.09
C LEU A 184 -5.77 -5.69 -14.80
N SER A 185 -4.53 -6.17 -14.65
CA SER A 185 -3.32 -5.49 -15.13
C SER A 185 -2.93 -5.94 -16.54
N TRP A 186 -3.00 -5.04 -17.51
CA TRP A 186 -2.62 -5.25 -18.90
C TRP A 186 -1.55 -4.24 -19.33
N THR A 187 -0.96 -4.39 -20.51
CA THR A 187 -0.04 -3.40 -21.08
C THR A 187 -0.42 -3.05 -22.52
N LEU A 188 -0.14 -1.81 -22.92
CA LEU A 188 -0.23 -1.37 -24.33
C LEU A 188 0.94 -1.87 -25.18
N ASP A 189 2.05 -2.31 -24.58
CA ASP A 189 3.27 -2.69 -25.27
C ASP A 189 3.47 -4.21 -25.26
N MET A 190 3.40 -4.83 -26.44
CA MET A 190 3.67 -6.27 -26.62
C MET A 190 5.03 -6.68 -26.03
N LYS A 191 6.07 -5.85 -26.16
CA LYS A 191 7.41 -6.16 -25.64
C LYS A 191 7.45 -6.21 -24.12
N VAL A 192 6.60 -5.42 -23.47
CA VAL A 192 6.44 -5.48 -22.01
C VAL A 192 5.80 -6.82 -21.63
N ALA A 193 4.76 -7.26 -22.34
CA ALA A 193 4.16 -8.57 -22.13
C ALA A 193 5.16 -9.72 -22.35
N GLU A 194 6.00 -9.66 -23.40
CA GLU A 194 7.07 -10.64 -23.64
C GLU A 194 8.06 -10.72 -22.48
N LYS A 195 8.52 -9.58 -21.95
CA LYS A 195 9.40 -9.55 -20.76
C LYS A 195 8.75 -10.18 -19.53
N PHE A 196 7.46 -9.93 -19.32
CA PHE A 196 6.72 -10.55 -18.22
C PHE A 196 6.58 -12.07 -18.43
N GLU A 197 6.35 -12.52 -19.66
CA GLU A 197 6.27 -13.94 -20.00
C GLU A 197 7.60 -14.65 -19.70
N GLU A 198 8.73 -14.10 -20.15
CA GLU A 198 10.07 -14.62 -19.89
C GLU A 198 10.37 -14.68 -18.39
N ARG A 199 10.10 -13.58 -17.66
CA ARG A 199 10.28 -13.52 -16.20
C ARG A 199 9.43 -14.55 -15.47
N ASN A 200 8.17 -14.69 -15.85
CA ASN A 200 7.24 -15.61 -15.20
C ASN A 200 7.62 -17.07 -15.48
N LYS A 201 8.12 -17.41 -16.67
CA LYS A 201 8.68 -18.75 -16.98
C LYS A 201 9.87 -19.12 -16.08
N MET A 202 10.65 -18.13 -15.61
CA MET A 202 11.78 -18.37 -14.69
C MET A 202 11.33 -18.53 -13.24
N ASN A 203 10.21 -17.91 -12.86
CA ASN A 203 9.76 -17.82 -11.46
C ASN A 203 8.69 -18.85 -11.09
N TYR A 204 8.03 -19.47 -12.07
CA TYR A 204 6.91 -20.38 -11.85
C TYR A 204 7.02 -21.62 -12.74
N ASP A 205 6.62 -22.77 -12.22
CA ASP A 205 6.59 -24.05 -12.97
C ASP A 205 5.42 -24.13 -13.98
N SER A 206 4.59 -23.10 -14.08
CA SER A 206 3.45 -23.05 -15.00
C SER A 206 3.87 -22.64 -16.40
N GLN A 207 3.23 -23.23 -17.41
CA GLN A 207 3.37 -22.75 -18.78
C GLN A 207 2.71 -21.36 -18.92
N MET A 208 3.48 -20.41 -19.47
CA MET A 208 3.03 -19.04 -19.71
C MET A 208 2.59 -18.84 -21.16
N THR A 209 1.72 -17.87 -21.37
CA THR A 209 1.27 -17.41 -22.67
C THR A 209 0.98 -15.91 -22.64
N ILE A 210 0.96 -15.27 -23.81
CA ILE A 210 0.56 -13.87 -23.96
C ILE A 210 -0.84 -13.85 -24.57
N THR A 211 -1.78 -13.26 -23.84
CA THR A 211 -3.13 -13.01 -24.32
C THR A 211 -3.22 -11.59 -24.87
N LYS A 212 -3.88 -11.45 -26.03
CA LYS A 212 -4.22 -10.17 -26.66
C LYS A 212 -5.73 -9.97 -26.61
N LEU A 213 -6.18 -8.78 -26.20
CA LEU A 213 -7.58 -8.36 -26.29
C LEU A 213 -7.70 -7.03 -27.04
N GLU A 214 -8.86 -6.81 -27.64
CA GLU A 214 -9.29 -5.50 -28.15
C GLU A 214 -10.44 -5.03 -27.26
N ILE A 215 -10.24 -3.93 -26.55
CA ILE A 215 -11.19 -3.39 -25.57
C ILE A 215 -11.61 -1.97 -25.95
N PRO A 216 -12.87 -1.57 -25.73
CA PRO A 216 -13.27 -0.17 -25.91
C PRO A 216 -12.49 0.75 -24.96
N LYS A 217 -12.00 1.89 -25.46
CA LYS A 217 -11.28 2.89 -24.64
C LYS A 217 -12.08 3.33 -23.41
N LYS A 218 -13.40 3.45 -23.56
CA LYS A 218 -14.32 3.83 -22.48
C LYS A 218 -14.37 2.84 -21.31
N ASP A 219 -13.91 1.61 -21.51
CA ASP A 219 -13.90 0.56 -20.50
C ASP A 219 -12.54 0.50 -19.76
N ILE A 220 -11.55 1.32 -20.17
CA ILE A 220 -10.28 1.48 -19.46
C ILE A 220 -10.52 2.27 -18.17
N ILE A 221 -10.13 1.70 -17.04
CA ILE A 221 -10.26 2.33 -15.71
C ILE A 221 -9.15 3.34 -15.47
N ALA A 222 -7.90 2.94 -15.79
CA ALA A 222 -6.73 3.78 -15.60
C ALA A 222 -5.58 3.33 -16.52
N VAL A 223 -4.66 4.24 -16.77
CA VAL A 223 -3.37 3.97 -17.42
C VAL A 223 -2.27 4.42 -16.46
N PHE A 224 -1.28 3.57 -16.20
CA PHE A 224 -0.12 3.91 -15.38
C PHE A 224 1.16 3.89 -16.20
N LEU A 225 1.91 4.98 -16.10
CA LEU A 225 3.19 5.15 -16.81
C LEU A 225 4.41 4.83 -15.94
N ASP A 226 4.17 4.48 -14.67
CA ASP A 226 5.18 3.99 -13.75
C ASP A 226 5.96 2.81 -14.37
N ARG A 227 7.26 2.74 -14.04
CA ARG A 227 8.18 1.65 -14.45
C ARG A 227 8.33 1.43 -15.98
N SER A 228 7.85 2.37 -16.80
CA SER A 228 7.87 2.26 -18.27
C SER A 228 7.09 1.05 -18.81
N GLU A 229 6.05 0.62 -18.10
CA GLU A 229 5.27 -0.58 -18.44
C GLU A 229 4.02 -0.27 -19.29
N GLN A 230 3.60 1.01 -19.36
CA GLN A 230 2.36 1.44 -20.03
C GLN A 230 1.17 0.56 -19.61
N GLU A 231 1.00 0.42 -18.30
CA GLU A 231 0.02 -0.47 -17.70
C GLU A 231 -1.39 0.08 -17.94
N VAL A 232 -2.33 -0.80 -18.25
CA VAL A 232 -3.76 -0.52 -18.41
C VAL A 232 -4.51 -1.33 -17.37
N ILE A 233 -5.30 -0.63 -16.57
CA ILE A 233 -6.23 -1.26 -15.63
C ILE A 233 -7.56 -1.48 -16.36
N TYR A 234 -7.91 -2.74 -16.56
CA TYR A 234 -9.13 -3.17 -17.24
C TYR A 234 -9.75 -4.36 -16.51
N ILE A 235 -11.03 -4.24 -16.17
CA ILE A 235 -11.82 -5.27 -15.50
C ILE A 235 -12.95 -5.68 -16.46
N GLN A 236 -13.15 -6.98 -16.63
CA GLN A 236 -14.11 -7.57 -17.56
C GLN A 236 -15.51 -7.70 -16.96
#